data_AF-A0A257PBH6-F1
#
_entry.id   AF-A0A257PBH6-F1
#
_cell.length_a   1.000
_cell.length_b   1.000
_cell.length_c   1.000
_cell.angle_alpha   90.00
_cell.angle_beta   90.00
_cell.angle_gamma   90.00
#
_symmetry.space_group_name_H-M   'P 1'
#
loop_
_entity.id
_entity.type
_entity.pdbx_description
1 polymer ?
#
loop_
_entity_poly.entity_id
_entity_poly.type
_entity_poly.pdbx_seq_one_letter_code
_entity_poly.pdbx_strand_id
1 'polypeptide(L)'
;MDQSAVAPVAEISLDDPNRFINRELSWLDFNFRVVSEAENPRHPLLERLRFVSISASNLDEFYSVRVAGLIGQSNAGVLERSADGATPAQQLTAINAHARELIAAQQGAFNNLRKLLA
;
A
#
# COMPACT_ATOMS: atom_id res chain seq x y z
N MET A 1 19.20 44.95 0.53
CA MET A 1 19.67 43.94 -0.43
C MET A 1 19.65 42.63 0.33
N ASP A 2 18.60 41.85 0.07
CA ASP A 2 18.21 40.64 0.81
C ASP A 2 19.22 39.51 0.54
N GLN A 3 19.95 39.08 1.57
CA GLN A 3 20.78 37.88 1.55
C GLN A 3 20.11 36.81 2.40
N SER A 4 18.96 36.32 1.95
CA SER A 4 18.40 35.08 2.45
C SER A 4 19.26 33.93 1.94
N ALA A 5 20.21 33.48 2.77
CA ALA A 5 21.04 32.31 2.51
C ALA A 5 20.13 31.08 2.32
N VAL A 6 20.16 30.51 1.11
CA VAL A 6 19.49 29.24 0.83
C VAL A 6 20.19 28.18 1.68
N ALA A 7 19.44 27.53 2.58
CA ALA A 7 19.97 26.44 3.39
C ALA A 7 20.57 25.37 2.47
N PRO A 8 21.72 24.76 2.82
CA PRO A 8 22.34 23.75 1.98
C PRO A 8 21.35 22.60 1.80
N VAL A 9 21.06 22.28 0.53
CA VAL A 9 20.29 21.09 0.18
C VAL A 9 21.08 19.90 0.72
N ALA A 10 20.49 19.15 1.65
CA ALA A 10 21.15 17.96 2.20
C ALA A 10 21.55 17.04 1.04
N GLU A 11 22.85 16.73 0.92
CA GLU A 11 23.35 15.81 -0.09
C GLU A 11 22.75 14.43 0.15
N ILE A 12 21.89 13.99 -0.76
CA ILE A 12 21.31 12.65 -0.74
C ILE A 12 22.39 11.67 -1.24
N SER A 13 22.99 10.91 -0.32
CA SER A 13 23.96 9.86 -0.64
C SER A 13 23.32 8.74 -1.46
N LEU A 14 24.08 8.07 -2.33
CA LEU A 14 23.59 6.93 -3.11
C LEU A 14 23.06 5.80 -2.22
N ASP A 15 23.60 5.68 -1.00
CA ASP A 15 23.24 4.64 -0.03
C ASP A 15 22.15 5.09 0.97
N ASP A 16 21.54 6.27 0.79
CA ASP A 16 20.50 6.77 1.68
C ASP A 16 19.18 5.98 1.52
N PRO A 17 18.70 5.26 2.55
CA PRO A 17 17.44 4.52 2.50
C PRO A 17 16.22 5.39 2.22
N ASN A 18 16.26 6.69 2.57
CA ASN A 18 15.15 7.63 2.34
C ASN A 18 14.86 7.89 0.85
N ARG A 19 15.73 7.41 -0.05
CA ARG A 19 15.52 7.45 -1.50
C ARG A 19 14.50 6.43 -1.99
N PHE A 20 14.17 5.44 -1.17
CA PHE A 20 13.33 4.32 -1.55
C PHE A 20 12.00 4.35 -0.81
N ILE A 21 10.95 3.96 -1.53
CA ILE A 21 9.66 3.63 -0.93
C ILE A 21 9.63 2.13 -0.64
N ASN A 22 8.99 1.74 0.45
CA ASN A 22 8.81 0.34 0.76
C ASN A 22 8.00 -0.36 -0.35
N ARG A 23 8.52 -1.46 -0.88
CA ARG A 23 7.88 -2.20 -1.98
C ARG A 23 6.49 -2.72 -1.61
N GLU A 24 6.33 -3.24 -0.39
CA GLU A 24 5.06 -3.85 0.04
C GLU A 24 4.00 -2.78 0.29
N LEU A 25 4.38 -1.64 0.89
CA LEU A 25 3.47 -0.51 1.04
C LEU A 25 3.08 0.10 -0.31
N SER A 26 4.04 0.25 -1.23
CA SER A 26 3.75 0.69 -2.58
C SER A 26 2.80 -0.25 -3.34
N TRP A 27 2.82 -1.55 -3.02
CA TRP A 27 1.86 -2.51 -3.56
C TRP A 27 0.45 -2.29 -2.99
N LEU A 28 0.33 -2.02 -1.69
CA LEU A 28 -0.95 -1.68 -1.05
C LEU A 28 -1.50 -0.36 -1.61
N ASP A 29 -0.66 0.66 -1.83
CA ASP A 29 -1.04 1.93 -2.46
C ASP A 29 -1.57 1.73 -3.89
N PHE A 30 -0.97 0.82 -4.65
CA PHE A 30 -1.52 0.43 -5.95
C PHE A 30 -2.92 -0.18 -5.79
N ASN A 31 -3.12 -1.05 -4.79
CA ASN A 31 -4.43 -1.65 -4.55
C ASN A 31 -5.49 -0.62 -4.10
N PHE A 32 -5.11 0.42 -3.35
CA PHE A 32 -5.99 1.57 -3.09
C PHE A 32 -6.46 2.28 -4.36
N ARG A 33 -5.61 2.38 -5.39
CA ARG A 33 -6.03 2.94 -6.69
C ARG A 33 -7.04 2.03 -7.39
N VAL A 34 -6.93 0.72 -7.24
CA VAL A 34 -7.94 -0.23 -7.75
C VAL A 34 -9.28 0.01 -7.07
N VAL A 35 -9.31 0.19 -5.74
CA VAL A 35 -10.55 0.55 -5.02
C VAL A 35 -11.10 1.90 -5.48
N SER A 36 -10.23 2.87 -5.77
CA SER A 36 -10.65 4.20 -6.23
C SER A 36 -11.41 4.13 -7.56
N GLU A 37 -11.11 3.16 -8.44
CA GLU A 37 -11.90 2.94 -9.66
C GLU A 37 -13.33 2.44 -9.37
N ALA A 38 -13.58 1.80 -8.23
CA ALA A 38 -14.95 1.45 -7.81
C ALA A 38 -15.80 2.68 -7.47
N GLU A 39 -15.18 3.83 -7.20
CA GLU A 39 -15.88 5.08 -6.88
C GLU A 39 -16.09 5.98 -8.11
N ASN A 40 -15.38 5.72 -9.21
CA ASN A 40 -15.45 6.52 -10.43
C ASN A 40 -16.81 6.34 -11.15
N PRO A 41 -17.66 7.38 -11.21
CA PRO A 41 -19.00 7.28 -11.79
C PRO A 41 -19.00 7.17 -13.33
N ARG A 42 -17.84 7.32 -13.99
CA ARG A 42 -17.70 7.11 -15.44
C ARG A 42 -17.72 5.63 -15.82
N HIS A 43 -17.54 4.73 -14.87
CA HIS A 43 -17.66 3.29 -15.08
C HIS A 43 -19.11 2.82 -14.89
N PRO A 44 -19.60 1.88 -15.71
CA PRO A 44 -20.86 1.21 -15.45
C PRO A 44 -20.90 0.60 -14.04
N LEU A 45 -22.09 0.56 -13.43
CA LEU A 45 -22.24 0.18 -12.03
C LEU A 45 -21.65 -1.20 -11.68
N LEU A 46 -21.80 -2.19 -12.57
CA LEU A 46 -21.24 -3.52 -12.35
C LEU A 46 -19.72 -3.59 -12.53
N GLU A 47 -19.13 -2.74 -13.38
CA GLU A 47 -17.66 -2.65 -13.49
C GLU A 47 -17.07 -2.03 -12.21
N ARG A 48 -17.77 -1.07 -11.60
CA ARG A 48 -17.40 -0.53 -10.29
C ARG A 48 -17.40 -1.60 -9.20
N LEU A 49 -18.43 -2.47 -9.19
CA LEU A 49 -18.47 -3.61 -8.28
C LEU A 49 -17.33 -4.60 -8.56
N ARG A 50 -17.01 -4.83 -9.84
CA ARG A 50 -15.89 -5.68 -10.24
C ARG A 50 -14.55 -5.15 -9.71
N PHE A 51 -14.31 -3.85 -9.68
CA PHE A 51 -13.10 -3.28 -9.10
C PHE A 51 -12.94 -3.58 -7.61
N VAL A 52 -14.03 -3.61 -6.84
CA VAL A 52 -13.99 -4.06 -5.43
C VAL A 52 -13.53 -5.52 -5.35
N SER A 53 -14.10 -6.40 -6.18
CA SER A 53 -13.71 -7.81 -6.20
C SER A 53 -12.26 -8.02 -6.65
N ILE A 54 -11.78 -7.28 -7.65
CA ILE A 54 -10.38 -7.31 -8.09
C ILE A 54 -9.45 -6.90 -6.96
N SER A 55 -9.79 -5.82 -6.25
CA SER A 55 -9.00 -5.35 -5.10
C SER A 55 -8.90 -6.41 -4.00
N ALA A 56 -9.99 -7.11 -3.70
CA ALA A 56 -10.03 -8.20 -2.72
C ALA A 56 -9.18 -9.41 -3.17
N SER A 57 -9.35 -9.88 -4.42
CA SER A 57 -8.54 -10.98 -4.97
C SER A 57 -7.05 -10.66 -4.97
N ASN A 58 -6.67 -9.43 -5.33
CA ASN A 58 -5.28 -9.00 -5.28
C ASN A 58 -4.75 -9.07 -3.85
N LEU A 59 -5.54 -8.62 -2.85
CA LEU A 59 -5.12 -8.60 -1.46
C LEU A 59 -4.88 -10.02 -0.93
N ASP A 60 -5.73 -10.99 -1.31
CA ASP A 60 -5.54 -12.40 -0.97
C ASP A 60 -4.22 -12.97 -1.55
N GLU A 61 -3.91 -12.66 -2.81
CA GLU A 61 -2.64 -13.05 -3.44
C GLU A 61 -1.44 -12.41 -2.72
N PHE A 62 -1.54 -11.13 -2.36
CA PHE A 62 -0.50 -10.44 -1.61
C PHE A 62 -0.24 -11.08 -0.24
N TYR A 63 -1.29 -11.46 0.49
CA TYR A 63 -1.13 -12.13 1.78
C TYR A 63 -0.51 -13.52 1.64
N SER A 64 -1.00 -14.31 0.68
CA SER A 64 -0.53 -15.70 0.48
C SER A 64 0.92 -15.78 0.01
N VAL A 65 1.41 -14.79 -0.75
CA VAL A 65 2.78 -14.79 -1.28
C VAL A 65 3.70 -13.87 -0.48
N ARG A 66 3.37 -12.58 -0.38
CA ARG A 66 4.29 -11.55 0.16
C ARG A 66 4.34 -11.60 1.68
N VAL A 67 3.19 -11.56 2.33
CA VAL A 67 3.11 -11.55 3.80
C VAL A 67 3.61 -12.87 4.39
N ALA A 68 3.24 -14.01 3.78
CA ALA A 68 3.76 -15.31 4.18
C ALA A 68 5.30 -15.37 4.13
N GLY A 69 5.92 -14.81 3.08
CA GLY A 69 7.37 -14.72 2.97
C GLY A 69 8.02 -13.88 4.07
N LEU A 70 7.45 -12.71 4.38
CA LEU A 70 7.92 -11.85 5.47
C LEU A 70 7.76 -12.49 6.85
N ILE A 71 6.67 -13.23 7.10
CA ILE A 71 6.49 -14.01 8.32
C ILE A 71 7.57 -15.08 8.44
N GLY A 72 7.88 -15.80 7.36
CA GLY A 72 8.96 -16.78 7.32
C GLY A 72 10.31 -16.16 7.69
N GLN A 73 10.65 -15.01 7.11
CA GLN A 73 11.88 -14.27 7.42
C GLN A 73 11.91 -13.80 8.89
N SER A 74 10.81 -13.24 9.39
CA SER A 74 10.70 -12.77 10.76
C SER A 74 10.87 -13.92 11.77
N ASN A 75 10.23 -15.08 11.51
CA ASN A 75 10.33 -16.25 12.38
C ASN A 75 11.73 -16.89 12.36
N ALA A 76 12.43 -16.80 11.23
CA ALA A 76 13.82 -17.22 11.10
C ALA A 76 14.83 -16.22 11.70
N GLY A 77 14.36 -15.09 12.24
CA GLY A 77 15.23 -14.06 12.83
C GLY A 77 16.06 -13.29 11.81
N VAL A 78 15.62 -13.22 10.55
CA VAL A 78 16.33 -12.46 9.50
C VAL A 78 16.29 -10.97 9.84
N LEU A 79 17.47 -10.35 9.89
CA LEU A 79 17.64 -8.92 10.17
C LEU A 79 17.99 -8.10 8.91
N GLU A 80 18.03 -8.74 7.75
CA GLU A 80 18.22 -8.05 6.48
C GLU A 80 17.11 -7.00 6.29
N ARG A 81 17.52 -5.77 5.99
CA ARG A 81 16.62 -4.63 5.85
C ARG A 81 16.20 -4.48 4.40
N SER A 82 14.97 -4.05 4.17
CA SER A 82 14.53 -3.59 2.85
C SER A 82 15.30 -2.34 2.41
N ALA A 83 15.13 -1.94 1.14
CA ALA A 83 15.84 -0.78 0.57
C ALA A 83 15.54 0.54 1.31
N ASP A 84 14.34 0.67 1.89
CA ASP A 84 13.92 1.77 2.75
C ASP A 84 14.38 1.63 4.21
N GLY A 85 15.14 0.57 4.52
CA GLY A 85 15.75 0.35 5.84
C GLY A 85 14.88 -0.40 6.85
N ALA A 86 13.70 -0.90 6.48
CA ALA A 86 12.80 -1.59 7.41
C ALA A 86 13.15 -3.08 7.61
N THR A 87 13.05 -3.57 8.85
CA THR A 87 13.17 -5.01 9.13
C THR A 87 11.89 -5.75 8.72
N PRO A 88 11.91 -7.09 8.54
CA PRO A 88 10.70 -7.86 8.23
C PRO A 88 9.55 -7.63 9.23
N ALA A 89 9.85 -7.57 10.53
CA ALA A 89 8.85 -7.30 11.57
C ALA A 89 8.25 -5.87 11.47
N GLN A 90 9.06 -4.87 11.13
CA GLN A 90 8.58 -3.52 10.88
C GLN A 90 7.69 -3.45 9.64
N GLN A 91 8.07 -4.13 8.57
CA GLN A 91 7.25 -4.24 7.35
C GLN A 91 5.91 -4.90 7.64
N LEU A 92 5.88 -6.03 8.35
CA LEU A 92 4.62 -6.69 8.75
C LEU A 92 3.71 -5.79 9.57
N THR A 93 4.28 -4.99 10.48
CA THR A 93 3.51 -4.02 11.28
C THR A 93 2.89 -2.95 10.39
N ALA A 94 3.67 -2.37 9.48
CA ALA A 94 3.21 -1.32 8.57
C ALA A 94 2.17 -1.85 7.55
N ILE A 95 2.38 -3.06 7.02
CA ILE A 95 1.44 -3.76 6.14
C ILE A 95 0.10 -3.96 6.82
N ASN A 96 0.09 -4.43 8.07
CA ASN A 96 -1.16 -4.66 8.80
C ASN A 96 -1.95 -3.36 9.04
N ALA A 97 -1.28 -2.23 9.25
CA ALA A 97 -1.95 -0.94 9.36
C ALA A 97 -2.60 -0.53 8.02
N HIS A 98 -1.84 -0.55 6.92
CA HIS A 98 -2.33 -0.15 5.59
C HIS A 98 -3.41 -1.10 5.04
N ALA A 99 -3.27 -2.41 5.28
CA ALA A 99 -4.26 -3.37 4.84
C ALA A 99 -5.62 -3.18 5.53
N ARG A 100 -5.64 -2.79 6.81
CA ARG A 100 -6.90 -2.46 7.52
C ARG A 100 -7.60 -1.25 6.89
N GLU A 101 -6.83 -0.23 6.53
CA GLU A 101 -7.36 0.94 5.84
C GLU A 101 -7.89 0.57 4.44
N LEU A 102 -7.19 -0.29 3.70
CA LEU A 102 -7.63 -0.79 2.40
C LEU A 102 -8.93 -1.58 2.49
N ILE A 103 -9.05 -2.48 3.46
CA ILE A 103 -10.28 -3.27 3.71
C ILE A 103 -11.44 -2.34 4.09
N ALA A 104 -11.18 -1.31 4.90
CA ALA A 104 -12.20 -0.31 5.23
C ALA A 104 -12.67 0.45 3.98
N ALA A 105 -11.76 0.82 3.08
CA ALA A 105 -12.09 1.45 1.80
C ALA A 105 -12.91 0.52 0.89
N GLN A 106 -12.51 -0.75 0.75
CA GLN A 106 -13.28 -1.76 0.01
C GLN A 106 -14.72 -1.89 0.55
N GLN A 107 -14.87 -1.96 1.87
CA GLN A 107 -16.18 -2.07 2.51
C GLN A 107 -17.04 -0.81 2.31
N GLY A 108 -16.43 0.38 2.36
CA GLY A 108 -17.07 1.66 2.06
C GLY A 108 -17.59 1.70 0.63
N ALA A 109 -16.73 1.41 -0.34
CA ALA A 109 -17.08 1.37 -1.76
C ALA A 109 -18.20 0.34 -2.02
N PHE A 110 -18.08 -0.88 -1.49
CA PHE A 110 -19.09 -1.91 -1.62
C PHE A 110 -20.45 -1.48 -1.05
N ASN A 111 -20.46 -0.89 0.15
CA ASN A 111 -21.70 -0.43 0.79
C ASN A 111 -22.39 0.67 -0.02
N ASN A 112 -21.61 1.56 -0.65
CA ASN A 112 -22.16 2.60 -1.52
C ASN A 112 -22.75 1.99 -2.79
N LEU A 113 -22.04 1.07 -3.45
CA LEU A 113 -22.52 0.40 -4.65
C LEU A 113 -23.76 -0.46 -4.38
N ARG A 114 -23.80 -1.16 -3.24
CA ARG A 114 -24.96 -1.96 -2.83
C ARG A 114 -26.24 -1.14 -2.72
N LYS A 115 -26.16 0.11 -2.29
CA LYS A 115 -27.32 1.03 -2.24
C LYS A 115 -27.80 1.44 -3.64
N LEU A 116 -26.90 1.49 -4.62
CA LEU A 116 -27.23 1.85 -6.01
C LEU A 116 -27.80 0.66 -6.81
N LEU A 117 -27.56 -0.56 -6.33
CA LEU A 117 -28.06 -1.81 -6.94
C LEU A 117 -29.42 -2.26 -6.38
N ALA A 118 -29.85 -1.69 -5.25
CA ALA A 118 -31.13 -1.97 -4.61
C ALA A 118 -32.25 -1.13 -5.24
#